data_AF-A0A498IHA7-F1
#
_entry.id   AF-A0A498IHA7-F1
#
_cell.length_a   1.000
_cell.length_b   1.000
_cell.length_c   1.000
_cell.angle_alpha   90.00
_cell.angle_beta   90.00
_cell.angle_gamma   90.00
#
_symmetry.space_group_name_H-M   'P 1'
#
loop_
_entity.id
_entity.type
_entity.pdbx_description
1 polymer ?
#
loop_
_entity_poly.entity_id
_entity_poly.type
_entity_poly.pdbx_seq_one_letter_code
_entity_poly.pdbx_strand_id
1 'polypeptide(L)'
;MSIRELGSSRVSVNLFTFCLFLSCFPGLILSAIVTLDSIVIYNTHELIKAVKPRVYFECRGENKTEFPDVKEKNVTYKFNGEESWQPLTEFSGKKCKRCGLYEADTFKPDDKFDEWELCPSDFNASDGKYVRFNNKEFNLTFWCPKCVPGSPASNSPTAPHKEEKEKGMHIVLILLIVVAVLAFCIVVGFVAYKYWQKKKREHDQARFLKLFEDGDDIEDEMGLDHII
;
A
#
# COMPACT_ATOMS: atom_id res chain seq x y z
N MET A 1 -48.50 -9.99 -26.12
CA MET A 1 -48.56 -8.91 -25.11
C MET A 1 -47.16 -8.75 -24.53
N SER A 2 -46.49 -7.66 -24.88
CA SER A 2 -45.17 -7.30 -24.34
C SER A 2 -45.37 -6.20 -23.30
N ILE A 3 -44.69 -6.30 -22.16
CA ILE A 3 -43.80 -5.27 -21.58
C ILE A 3 -43.29 -5.81 -20.22
N ARG A 4 -41.99 -6.14 -20.22
CA ARG A 4 -40.95 -5.88 -19.21
C ARG A 4 -41.37 -5.73 -17.74
N GLU A 5 -40.75 -6.53 -16.88
CA GLU A 5 -40.34 -6.14 -15.52
C GLU A 5 -38.83 -6.41 -15.39
N LEU A 6 -38.06 -5.40 -15.78
CA LEU A 6 -36.60 -5.36 -15.74
C LEU A 6 -36.17 -4.91 -14.33
N GLY A 7 -36.29 -5.81 -13.35
CA GLY A 7 -36.18 -5.46 -11.92
C GLY A 7 -35.04 -6.15 -11.16
N SER A 8 -33.93 -6.53 -11.80
CA SER A 8 -32.80 -7.18 -11.10
C SER A 8 -31.46 -6.90 -11.80
N SER A 9 -31.09 -5.62 -11.89
CA SER A 9 -29.80 -5.23 -12.47
C SER A 9 -29.10 -4.17 -11.61
N ARG A 10 -29.84 -3.18 -11.09
CA ARG A 10 -29.27 -2.04 -10.35
C ARG A 10 -28.57 -2.40 -9.04
N VAL A 11 -29.07 -3.37 -8.27
CA VAL A 11 -28.46 -3.77 -6.98
C VAL A 11 -27.16 -4.54 -7.21
N SER A 12 -27.14 -5.42 -8.21
CA SER A 12 -25.94 -6.16 -8.63
C SER A 12 -24.86 -5.21 -9.14
N VAL A 13 -25.23 -4.26 -10.00
CA VAL A 13 -24.29 -3.27 -10.56
C VAL A 13 -23.67 -2.41 -9.45
N ASN A 14 -24.43 -1.93 -8.47
CA ASN A 14 -23.90 -1.09 -7.40
C ASN A 14 -22.94 -1.84 -6.46
N LEU A 15 -23.24 -3.11 -6.12
CA LEU A 15 -22.34 -3.94 -5.31
C LEU A 15 -21.07 -4.30 -6.07
N PHE A 16 -21.19 -4.60 -7.37
CA PHE A 16 -20.04 -4.84 -8.25
C PHE A 16 -19.17 -3.59 -8.35
N THR A 17 -19.78 -2.42 -8.51
CA THR A 17 -19.08 -1.12 -8.59
C THR A 17 -18.36 -0.80 -7.28
N PHE A 18 -18.95 -1.12 -6.13
CA PHE A 18 -18.33 -0.94 -4.81
C PHE A 18 -17.16 -1.91 -4.57
N CYS A 19 -17.29 -3.18 -4.97
CA CYS A 19 -16.19 -4.15 -4.92
C CYS A 19 -15.05 -3.77 -5.86
N LEU A 20 -15.35 -3.30 -7.08
CA LEU A 20 -14.35 -2.75 -8.01
C LEU A 20 -13.63 -1.54 -7.39
N PHE A 21 -14.35 -0.66 -6.70
CA PHE A 21 -13.78 0.49 -6.00
C PHE A 21 -12.86 0.08 -4.85
N LEU A 22 -13.22 -0.93 -4.05
CA LEU A 22 -12.38 -1.47 -2.98
C LEU A 22 -11.15 -2.22 -3.51
N SER A 23 -11.28 -2.94 -4.63
CA SER A 23 -10.13 -3.59 -5.30
C SER A 23 -9.20 -2.59 -6.00
N CYS A 24 -9.67 -1.37 -6.27
CA CYS A 24 -8.85 -0.27 -6.80
C CYS A 24 -7.97 0.42 -5.76
N PHE A 25 -8.05 0.02 -4.48
CA PHE A 25 -7.04 0.36 -3.48
C PHE A 25 -6.17 -0.87 -3.18
N PRO A 26 -5.27 -1.29 -4.10
CA PRO A 26 -4.17 -2.13 -3.69
C PRO A 26 -3.46 -1.37 -2.57
N GLY A 27 -3.31 -1.99 -1.40
CA GLY A 27 -2.67 -1.36 -0.25
C GLY A 27 -1.39 -0.70 -0.73
N LEU A 28 -1.27 0.61 -0.50
CA LEU A 28 -0.14 1.41 -0.96
C LEU A 28 1.15 0.85 -0.32
N ILE A 29 1.80 -0.11 -0.98
CA ILE A 29 3.17 -0.49 -0.64
C ILE A 29 4.02 0.70 -1.08
N LEU A 30 4.21 1.62 -0.14
CA LEU A 30 5.09 2.75 -0.32
C LEU A 30 6.50 2.22 -0.43
N SER A 31 7.01 2.27 -1.65
CA SER A 31 8.42 2.06 -1.86
C SER A 31 9.18 3.36 -2.08
N ALA A 32 10.34 3.40 -1.47
CA ALA A 32 11.22 4.55 -1.42
C ALA A 32 12.59 4.13 -1.96
N ILE A 33 12.94 4.72 -3.10
CA ILE A 33 14.17 4.41 -3.82
C ILE A 33 15.33 5.19 -3.19
N VAL A 34 16.46 4.53 -3.00
CA VAL A 34 17.70 5.11 -2.50
C VAL A 34 18.74 5.13 -3.62
N THR A 35 19.27 6.30 -3.91
CA THR A 35 20.32 6.55 -4.89
C THR A 35 21.60 7.02 -4.20
N LEU A 36 22.75 6.86 -4.88
CA LEU A 36 24.00 7.50 -4.48
C LEU A 36 23.99 8.95 -4.98
N ASP A 37 24.25 9.92 -4.09
CA ASP A 37 24.36 11.34 -4.42
C ASP A 37 25.83 11.76 -4.57
N SER A 38 26.69 11.33 -3.64
CA SER A 38 28.13 11.57 -3.75
C SER A 38 28.96 10.57 -2.96
N ILE A 39 30.22 10.43 -3.32
CA ILE A 39 31.19 9.57 -2.63
C ILE A 39 32.62 10.11 -2.75
N VAL A 40 33.37 9.94 -1.66
CA VAL A 40 34.81 10.14 -1.56
C VAL A 40 35.41 8.92 -0.87
N ILE A 41 36.41 8.30 -1.50
CA ILE A 41 37.22 7.24 -0.89
C ILE A 41 38.55 7.84 -0.44
N TYR A 42 38.88 7.76 0.85
CA TYR A 42 40.12 8.31 1.40
C TYR A 42 41.23 7.26 1.45
N ASN A 43 40.88 6.02 1.76
CA ASN A 43 41.82 4.91 1.87
C ASN A 43 41.34 3.71 1.07
N THR A 44 42.28 2.84 0.68
CA THR A 44 41.97 1.56 0.02
C THR A 44 42.81 0.47 0.69
N HIS A 45 42.28 -0.74 0.69
CA HIS A 45 42.86 -1.93 1.29
C HIS A 45 43.64 -2.78 0.26
N GLU A 46 43.76 -2.27 -0.98
CA GLU A 46 44.62 -2.78 -2.05
C GLU A 46 46.10 -2.91 -1.61
N LEU A 47 46.66 -4.11 -1.78
CA LEU A 47 48.06 -4.42 -1.46
C LEU A 47 49.05 -3.65 -2.35
N ILE A 48 48.68 -3.39 -3.61
CA ILE A 48 49.51 -2.70 -4.60
C ILE A 48 48.95 -1.30 -4.82
N LYS A 49 49.68 -0.27 -4.39
CA LYS A 49 49.25 1.14 -4.48
C LYS A 49 48.92 1.65 -5.90
N ALA A 50 49.36 0.94 -6.94
CA ALA A 50 49.14 1.29 -8.34
C ALA A 50 47.81 0.75 -8.91
N VAL A 51 47.13 -0.16 -8.19
CA VAL A 51 45.83 -0.70 -8.61
C VAL A 51 44.73 0.30 -8.26
N LYS A 52 43.78 0.46 -9.19
CA LYS A 52 42.62 1.33 -8.98
C LYS A 52 41.60 0.60 -8.10
N PRO A 53 41.01 1.25 -7.09
CA PRO A 53 39.98 0.66 -6.26
C PRO A 53 38.80 0.20 -7.11
N ARG A 54 38.21 -0.95 -6.76
CA ARG A 54 36.93 -1.42 -7.29
C ARG A 54 35.91 -1.45 -6.18
N VAL A 55 35.13 -0.39 -6.05
CA VAL A 55 34.20 -0.22 -4.94
C VAL A 55 32.81 -0.71 -5.35
N TYR A 56 32.11 -1.37 -4.45
CA TYR A 56 30.71 -1.74 -4.65
C TYR A 56 29.90 -1.59 -3.36
N PHE A 57 28.59 -1.43 -3.54
CA PHE A 57 27.61 -1.38 -2.47
C PHE A 57 26.69 -2.60 -2.54
N GLU A 58 26.36 -3.17 -1.39
CA GLU A 58 25.49 -4.34 -1.33
C GLU A 58 24.61 -4.28 -0.08
N CYS A 59 23.33 -4.66 -0.25
CA CYS A 59 22.41 -4.92 0.84
C CYS A 59 22.11 -6.42 0.91
N ARG A 60 21.95 -6.96 2.13
CA ARG A 60 21.70 -8.38 2.34
C ARG A 60 20.42 -8.83 1.62
N GLY A 61 20.57 -9.79 0.71
CA GLY A 61 19.47 -10.35 -0.08
C GLY A 61 19.19 -9.59 -1.38
N GLU A 62 20.06 -8.66 -1.77
CA GLU A 62 19.99 -7.92 -3.03
C GLU A 62 21.23 -8.16 -3.87
N ASN A 63 21.21 -7.70 -5.11
CA ASN A 63 22.37 -7.77 -5.98
C ASN A 63 23.39 -6.70 -5.58
N LYS A 64 24.67 -7.04 -5.68
CA LYS A 64 25.76 -6.07 -5.55
C LYS A 64 25.68 -5.02 -6.66
N THR A 65 26.02 -3.78 -6.32
CA THR A 65 26.06 -2.64 -7.25
C THR A 65 27.48 -2.09 -7.31
N GLU A 66 28.18 -2.33 -8.42
CA GLU A 66 29.53 -1.82 -8.63
C GLU A 66 29.52 -0.32 -8.98
N PHE A 67 30.52 0.42 -8.52
CA PHE A 67 30.68 1.86 -8.80
C PHE A 67 31.76 2.06 -9.86
N PRO A 68 31.42 1.92 -11.16
CA PRO A 68 32.41 1.90 -12.24
C PRO A 68 33.18 3.22 -12.38
N ASP A 69 32.63 4.33 -11.89
CA ASP A 69 33.20 5.67 -12.04
C ASP A 69 34.17 6.04 -10.90
N VAL A 70 34.10 5.34 -9.76
CA VAL A 70 34.91 5.62 -8.57
C VAL A 70 36.26 4.92 -8.68
N LYS A 71 37.27 5.63 -9.20
CA LYS A 71 38.57 5.03 -9.58
C LYS A 71 39.79 5.60 -8.85
N GLU A 72 39.61 6.66 -8.07
CA GLU A 72 40.71 7.41 -7.47
C GLU A 72 40.36 7.84 -6.05
N LYS A 73 41.38 7.85 -5.19
CA LYS A 73 41.26 8.31 -3.79
C LYS A 73 41.21 9.83 -3.74
N ASN A 74 40.57 10.37 -2.70
CA ASN A 74 40.48 11.80 -2.42
C ASN A 74 39.82 12.63 -3.53
N VAL A 75 39.10 11.98 -4.44
CA VAL A 75 38.27 12.63 -5.47
C VAL A 75 36.81 12.56 -5.03
N THR A 76 36.10 13.68 -5.16
CA THR A 76 34.66 13.73 -4.91
C THR A 76 33.92 13.44 -6.20
N TYR A 77 33.22 12.31 -6.22
CA TYR A 77 32.30 11.94 -7.29
C TYR A 77 30.89 12.35 -6.89
N LYS A 78 30.14 12.92 -7.84
CA LYS A 78 28.74 13.32 -7.66
C LYS A 78 27.92 12.69 -8.76
N PHE A 79 26.72 12.25 -8.39
CA PHE A 79 25.82 11.51 -9.25
C PHE A 79 24.43 12.16 -9.21
N ASN A 80 23.64 11.95 -10.26
CA ASN A 80 22.29 12.51 -10.37
C ASN A 80 21.18 11.46 -10.23
N GLY A 81 21.53 10.18 -10.10
CA GLY A 81 20.56 9.09 -10.01
C GLY A 81 20.12 8.52 -11.36
N GLU A 82 20.66 9.03 -12.47
CA GLU A 82 20.35 8.58 -13.83
C GLU A 82 21.38 7.56 -14.37
N GLU A 83 22.43 7.27 -13.61
CA GLU A 83 23.46 6.32 -14.01
C GLU A 83 22.87 4.90 -14.15
N SER A 84 23.36 4.14 -15.12
CA SER A 84 22.79 2.83 -15.48
C SER A 84 22.85 1.76 -14.38
N TRP A 85 23.65 1.99 -13.35
CA TRP A 85 23.83 1.11 -12.19
C TRP A 85 23.02 1.55 -10.97
N GLN A 86 22.30 2.68 -11.05
CA GLN A 86 21.35 3.13 -10.01
C GLN A 86 19.96 2.52 -10.27
N PRO A 87 19.10 2.37 -9.24
CA PRO A 87 19.30 2.74 -7.83
C PRO A 87 20.13 1.73 -7.04
N LEU A 88 20.56 2.12 -5.84
CA LEU A 88 21.32 1.23 -4.95
C LEU A 88 20.42 0.22 -4.23
N THR A 89 19.26 0.67 -3.77
CA THR A 89 18.30 -0.17 -3.04
C THR A 89 16.94 0.54 -2.95
N GLU A 90 15.93 -0.18 -2.45
CA GLU A 90 14.56 0.30 -2.29
C GLU A 90 13.95 -0.15 -0.96
N PHE A 91 13.42 0.77 -0.15
CA PHE A 91 12.70 0.39 1.06
C PHE A 91 11.27 -0.03 0.77
N SER A 92 10.80 -1.06 1.49
CA SER A 92 9.40 -1.42 1.59
C SER A 92 8.90 -1.07 3.00
N GLY A 93 8.30 0.12 3.14
CA GLY A 93 7.86 0.65 4.43
C GLY A 93 9.02 1.04 5.36
N LYS A 94 8.95 0.61 6.64
CA LYS A 94 9.88 1.02 7.71
C LYS A 94 11.06 0.07 7.96
N LYS A 95 11.12 -1.04 7.23
CA LYS A 95 12.15 -2.06 7.48
C LYS A 95 13.51 -1.51 7.04
N CYS A 96 14.45 -1.49 7.96
CA CYS A 96 15.85 -1.22 7.66
C CYS A 96 16.47 -2.40 6.89
N LYS A 97 17.55 -2.12 6.17
CA LYS A 97 18.36 -3.13 5.50
C LYS A 97 19.77 -3.10 6.04
N ARG A 98 20.37 -4.28 6.19
CA ARG A 98 21.80 -4.38 6.47
C ARG A 98 22.55 -4.26 5.17
N CYS A 99 23.31 -3.18 5.00
CA CYS A 99 24.04 -2.87 3.79
C CYS A 99 25.49 -2.50 4.13
N GLY A 100 26.37 -2.56 3.13
CA GLY A 100 27.77 -2.24 3.30
C GLY A 100 28.41 -1.70 2.04
N LEU A 101 29.58 -1.10 2.25
CA LEU A 101 30.50 -0.67 1.20
C LEU A 101 31.73 -1.56 1.27
N TYR A 102 32.14 -2.07 0.12
CA TYR A 102 33.19 -3.08 0.00
C TYR A 102 34.18 -2.71 -1.11
N GLU A 103 35.38 -3.25 -1.01
CA GLU A 103 36.42 -3.17 -2.04
C GLU A 103 36.62 -4.56 -2.64
N ALA A 104 36.42 -4.69 -3.95
CA ALA A 104 36.52 -5.95 -4.66
C ALA A 104 37.96 -6.29 -5.03
N ASP A 105 38.42 -7.44 -4.59
CA ASP A 105 39.75 -7.97 -4.85
C ASP A 105 39.75 -9.04 -5.93
N THR A 106 40.92 -9.29 -6.52
CA THR A 106 41.07 -10.38 -7.52
C THR A 106 41.71 -11.62 -6.90
N PHE A 107 42.57 -11.44 -5.89
CA PHE A 107 43.44 -12.50 -5.36
C PHE A 107 43.27 -12.76 -3.86
N LYS A 108 42.37 -12.04 -3.21
CA LYS A 108 42.01 -12.22 -1.80
C LYS A 108 40.50 -11.99 -1.63
N PRO A 109 39.91 -12.35 -0.47
CA PRO A 109 38.54 -11.95 -0.17
C PRO A 109 38.40 -10.43 -0.19
N ASP A 110 37.27 -9.96 -0.69
CA ASP A 110 36.92 -8.54 -0.77
C ASP A 110 36.99 -7.88 0.61
N ASP A 111 37.64 -6.72 0.67
CA ASP A 111 37.73 -5.96 1.90
C ASP A 111 36.43 -5.23 2.20
N LYS A 112 36.19 -4.98 3.49
CA LYS A 112 35.01 -4.29 3.98
C LYS A 112 35.40 -2.91 4.49
N PHE A 113 34.86 -1.87 3.86
CA PHE A 113 34.98 -0.51 4.40
C PHE A 113 34.10 -0.32 5.63
N ASP A 114 32.83 -0.70 5.52
CA ASP A 114 31.84 -0.61 6.60
C ASP A 114 30.57 -1.41 6.26
N GLU A 115 29.80 -1.79 7.27
CA GLU A 115 28.47 -2.39 7.12
C GLU A 115 27.59 -1.94 8.29
N TRP A 116 26.39 -1.48 7.96
CA TRP A 116 25.49 -0.87 8.91
C TRP A 116 24.03 -1.16 8.55
N GLU A 117 23.14 -0.74 9.44
CA GLU A 117 21.70 -0.75 9.16
C GLU A 117 21.31 0.57 8.51
N LEU A 118 20.97 0.51 7.23
CA LEU A 118 20.44 1.62 6.46
C LEU A 118 18.92 1.63 6.64
N CYS A 119 18.41 2.68 7.24
CA CYS A 119 17.00 2.85 7.61
C CYS A 119 16.36 4.03 6.88
N PRO A 120 15.05 3.99 6.58
CA PRO A 120 14.33 5.17 6.07
C PRO A 120 14.44 6.38 7.00
N SER A 121 14.54 6.16 8.31
CA SER A 121 14.67 7.21 9.32
C SER A 121 16.02 7.95 9.30
N ASP A 122 17.03 7.39 8.63
CA ASP A 122 18.35 8.01 8.54
C ASP A 122 18.34 9.25 7.63
N PHE A 123 17.34 9.33 6.74
CA PHE A 123 17.07 10.47 5.86
C PHE A 123 16.25 11.54 6.58
N ASN A 124 16.77 12.00 7.72
CA ASN A 124 16.10 12.97 8.59
C ASN A 124 16.23 14.43 8.10
N ALA A 125 17.12 14.68 7.15
CA ALA A 125 17.29 15.99 6.53
C ALA A 125 16.12 16.28 5.58
N SER A 126 15.72 17.56 5.49
CA SER A 126 14.58 17.99 4.67
C SER A 126 14.80 17.80 3.17
N ASP A 127 16.05 17.69 2.73
CA ASP A 127 16.44 17.43 1.34
C ASP A 127 16.45 15.92 1.00
N GLY A 128 16.15 15.06 1.97
CA GLY A 128 16.15 13.62 1.81
C GLY A 128 17.55 13.04 1.63
N LYS A 129 18.59 13.72 2.14
CA LYS A 129 19.95 13.21 2.12
C LYS A 129 20.31 12.51 3.42
N TYR A 130 21.15 11.49 3.31
CA TYR A 130 21.76 10.80 4.43
C TYR A 130 23.26 10.64 4.18
N VAL A 131 24.09 11.11 5.12
CA VAL A 131 25.55 11.02 5.01
C VAL A 131 26.05 9.90 5.89
N ARG A 132 26.73 8.91 5.30
CA ARG A 132 27.50 7.89 6.02
C ARG A 132 28.97 8.26 5.92
N PHE A 133 29.59 8.43 7.07
CA PHE A 133 31.00 8.78 7.18
C PHE A 133 31.71 7.77 8.08
N ASN A 134 32.81 7.22 7.57
CA ASN A 134 33.73 6.42 8.36
C ASN A 134 35.11 7.09 8.34
N ASN A 135 35.64 7.40 9.52
CA ASN A 135 36.88 8.14 9.70
C ASN A 135 38.02 7.49 8.88
N LYS A 136 38.63 8.29 7.99
CA LYS A 136 39.78 7.93 7.14
C LYS A 136 39.52 6.86 6.07
N GLU A 137 38.31 6.31 5.96
CA GLU A 137 37.98 5.31 4.94
C GLU A 137 37.18 5.94 3.80
N PHE A 138 36.01 6.50 4.08
CA PHE A 138 35.15 7.12 3.06
C PHE A 138 34.18 8.16 3.64
N ASN A 139 33.62 8.97 2.74
CA ASN A 139 32.45 9.81 2.99
C ASN A 139 31.48 9.60 1.82
N LEU A 140 30.27 9.12 2.10
CA LEU A 140 29.25 8.91 1.07
C LEU A 140 27.93 9.53 1.49
N THR A 141 27.21 10.04 0.50
CA THR A 141 25.88 10.63 0.67
C THR A 141 24.89 9.86 -0.19
N PHE A 142 23.83 9.40 0.45
CA PHE A 142 22.66 8.84 -0.20
C PHE A 142 21.58 9.89 -0.37
N TRP A 143 20.68 9.64 -1.30
CA TRP A 143 19.48 10.44 -1.50
C TRP A 143 18.24 9.56 -1.58
N CYS A 144 17.19 9.95 -0.85
CA CYS A 144 15.88 9.33 -0.85
C CYS A 144 14.80 10.41 -0.63
N PRO A 145 14.22 10.99 -1.69
CA PRO A 145 13.22 12.06 -1.55
C PRO A 145 11.92 11.57 -0.88
N LYS A 146 11.62 10.28 -0.98
CA LYS A 146 10.46 9.65 -0.34
C LYS A 146 10.70 9.23 1.10
N CYS A 147 11.92 9.37 1.64
CA CYS A 147 12.21 9.00 3.03
C CYS A 147 12.07 10.18 4.00
N VAL A 148 11.88 11.40 3.48
CA VAL A 148 11.77 12.64 4.28
C VAL A 148 10.61 12.56 5.27
N PRO A 149 10.76 13.06 6.51
CA PRO A 149 9.68 13.15 7.49
C PRO A 149 8.44 13.88 6.94
N GLY A 150 7.26 13.25 7.05
CA GLY A 150 5.99 13.79 6.53
C GLY A 150 5.64 13.37 5.11
N SER A 151 6.54 12.66 4.42
CA SER A 151 6.24 11.91 3.19
C SER A 151 5.43 10.64 3.54
N PRO A 152 4.59 10.12 2.64
CA PRO A 152 3.75 8.96 2.95
C PRO A 152 4.53 7.70 3.34
N ALA A 153 5.83 7.57 2.99
CA ALA A 153 6.65 6.42 3.41
C ALA A 153 7.14 6.53 4.87
N SER A 154 7.05 7.71 5.47
CA SER A 154 7.54 7.99 6.84
C SER A 154 6.48 7.81 7.93
N ASN A 155 5.25 7.35 7.60
CA ASN A 155 4.11 7.34 8.53
C ASN A 155 4.38 6.57 9.83
N SER A 156 4.77 7.28 10.89
CA SER A 156 4.75 6.83 12.28
C SER A 156 3.48 7.31 12.99
N PRO A 157 2.83 6.45 13.80
CA PRO A 157 1.73 6.89 14.65
C PRO A 157 2.33 7.65 15.82
N THR A 158 2.41 8.97 15.72
CA THR A 158 2.61 9.81 16.90
C THR A 158 1.64 10.97 16.83
N ALA A 159 0.91 11.13 17.93
CA ALA A 159 -0.21 12.01 18.16
C ALA A 159 0.13 13.51 17.92
N PRO A 160 -0.88 14.39 17.81
CA PRO A 160 -0.84 15.54 16.92
C PRO A 160 -0.28 16.80 17.57
N HIS A 161 0.50 17.56 16.80
CA HIS A 161 0.61 19.00 16.97
C HIS A 161 0.17 19.71 15.68
N LYS A 162 -0.48 20.86 15.91
CA LYS A 162 -1.41 21.57 15.05
C LYS A 162 -0.77 22.30 13.87
N GLU A 163 -1.54 22.33 12.78
CA GLU A 163 -1.59 23.29 11.66
C GLU A 163 -0.36 23.28 10.70
N GLU A 164 -0.50 23.22 9.37
CA GLU A 164 -1.29 24.12 8.52
C GLU A 164 -2.05 23.45 7.35
N LYS A 165 -3.37 23.65 7.39
CA LYS A 165 -4.32 24.07 6.35
C LYS A 165 -4.50 23.39 4.98
N GLU A 166 -3.61 22.54 4.47
CA GLU A 166 -3.83 21.92 3.14
C GLU A 166 -4.17 20.42 3.21
N LYS A 167 -3.55 19.67 4.13
CA LYS A 167 -3.86 18.25 4.38
C LYS A 167 -5.16 18.01 5.17
N GLY A 168 -5.65 19.03 5.87
CA GLY A 168 -6.89 18.94 6.65
C GLY A 168 -8.11 18.65 5.76
N MET A 169 -8.16 19.24 4.57
CA MET A 169 -9.28 19.05 3.65
C MET A 169 -9.36 17.62 3.12
N HIS A 170 -8.23 16.95 2.90
CA HIS A 170 -8.19 15.57 2.43
C HIS A 170 -8.65 14.58 3.51
N ILE A 171 -8.23 14.77 4.76
CA ILE A 171 -8.64 13.92 5.89
C ILE A 171 -10.12 14.12 6.20
N VAL A 172 -10.58 15.38 6.21
CA VAL A 172 -12.00 15.72 6.39
C VAL A 172 -12.83 15.13 5.26
N LEU A 173 -12.37 15.20 4.01
CA LEU A 173 -13.06 14.62 2.86
C LEU A 173 -13.17 13.09 2.98
N ILE A 174 -12.09 12.41 3.36
CA ILE A 174 -12.11 10.94 3.55
C ILE A 174 -13.08 10.57 4.67
N LEU A 175 -13.04 11.26 5.81
CA LEU A 175 -13.95 11.00 6.93
C LEU A 175 -15.42 11.24 6.52
N LEU A 176 -15.68 12.29 5.75
CA LEU A 176 -17.01 12.64 5.26
C LEU A 176 -17.54 11.56 4.29
N ILE A 177 -16.69 11.04 3.40
CA ILE A 177 -17.04 9.93 2.50
C ILE A 177 -17.38 8.67 3.31
N VAL A 178 -16.59 8.33 4.33
CA VAL A 178 -16.85 7.15 5.18
C VAL A 178 -18.20 7.27 5.88
N VAL A 179 -18.48 8.42 6.49
CA VAL A 179 -19.77 8.68 7.17
C VAL A 179 -20.94 8.63 6.19
N ALA A 180 -20.77 9.21 5.00
CA ALA A 180 -21.81 9.19 3.96
C ALA A 180 -22.11 7.76 3.47
N VAL A 181 -21.08 6.93 3.28
CA VAL A 181 -21.24 5.51 2.90
C VAL A 181 -21.95 4.74 4.00
N LEU A 182 -21.59 4.95 5.27
CA LEU A 182 -22.22 4.27 6.40
C LEU A 182 -23.72 4.62 6.49
N ALA A 183 -24.04 5.90 6.39
CA ALA A 183 -25.43 6.38 6.40
C ALA A 183 -26.23 5.81 5.22
N PHE A 184 -25.63 5.77 4.03
CA PHE A 184 -26.25 5.19 2.85
C PHE A 184 -26.54 3.69 3.04
N CYS A 185 -25.59 2.92 3.57
CA CYS A 185 -25.78 1.50 3.87
C CYS A 185 -26.93 1.26 4.85
N ILE A 186 -27.06 2.10 5.89
CA ILE A 186 -28.16 2.00 6.86
C ILE A 186 -29.51 2.26 6.18
N VAL A 187 -29.61 3.30 5.35
CA VAL A 187 -30.86 3.63 4.64
C VAL A 187 -31.26 2.51 3.68
N VAL A 188 -30.32 2.00 2.87
CA VAL A 188 -30.58 0.89 1.94
C VAL A 188 -30.99 -0.37 2.71
N GLY A 189 -30.29 -0.70 3.80
CA GLY A 189 -30.63 -1.82 4.66
C GLY A 189 -32.03 -1.70 5.26
N PHE A 190 -32.42 -0.50 5.70
CA PHE A 190 -33.75 -0.23 6.24
C PHE A 190 -34.86 -0.40 5.19
N VAL A 191 -34.64 0.07 3.96
CA VAL A 191 -35.60 -0.09 2.86
C VAL A 191 -35.74 -1.57 2.48
N ALA A 192 -34.62 -2.30 2.37
CA ALA A 192 -34.62 -3.74 2.11
C ALA A 192 -35.34 -4.52 3.22
N TYR A 193 -35.12 -4.14 4.49
CA TYR A 193 -35.78 -4.72 5.64
C TYR A 193 -37.31 -4.49 5.61
N LYS A 194 -37.75 -3.26 5.31
CA LYS A 194 -39.18 -2.93 5.16
C LYS A 194 -39.82 -3.69 4.00
N TYR A 195 -39.12 -3.83 2.88
CA TYR A 195 -39.58 -4.60 1.73
C TYR A 195 -39.72 -6.09 2.09
N TRP A 196 -38.73 -6.66 2.77
CA TRP A 196 -38.79 -8.03 3.24
C TRP A 196 -39.94 -8.26 4.22
N GLN A 197 -40.16 -7.35 5.18
CA GLN A 197 -41.31 -7.41 6.08
C GLN A 197 -42.65 -7.32 5.34
N LYS A 198 -42.76 -6.49 4.29
CA LYS A 198 -43.98 -6.42 3.47
C LYS A 198 -44.24 -7.74 2.77
N LYS A 199 -43.21 -8.31 2.13
CA LYS A 199 -43.30 -9.60 1.45
C LYS A 199 -43.63 -10.75 2.41
N LYS A 200 -43.10 -10.70 3.64
CA LYS A 200 -43.43 -11.69 4.69
C LYS A 200 -44.91 -11.65 5.04
N ARG A 201 -45.50 -10.46 5.19
CA ARG A 201 -46.93 -10.29 5.49
C ARG A 201 -47.84 -10.80 4.37
N GLU A 202 -47.47 -10.58 3.11
CA GLU A 202 -48.22 -11.10 1.95
C GLU A 202 -48.21 -12.64 1.93
N HIS A 203 -47.06 -13.26 2.23
CA HIS A 203 -46.96 -14.72 2.31
C HIS A 203 -47.78 -15.31 3.46
N ASP A 204 -47.82 -14.65 4.62
CA ASP A 204 -48.59 -15.11 5.76
C ASP A 204 -50.11 -14.94 5.51
N GLN A 205 -50.54 -13.89 4.80
CA GLN A 205 -51.93 -13.73 4.37
C GLN A 205 -52.38 -14.77 3.33
N ALA A 206 -51.53 -15.10 2.35
CA ALA A 206 -51.82 -16.14 1.37
C ALA A 206 -51.92 -17.53 2.03
N ARG A 207 -51.09 -17.79 3.05
CA ARG A 207 -51.16 -19.01 3.86
C ARG A 207 -52.44 -19.07 4.70
N PHE A 208 -52.94 -17.94 5.16
CA PHE A 208 -54.16 -17.85 5.96
C PHE A 208 -55.42 -18.00 5.10
N LEU A 209 -55.45 -17.39 3.91
CA LEU A 209 -56.55 -17.57 2.94
C LEU A 209 -56.69 -19.03 2.48
N LYS A 210 -55.56 -19.72 2.28
CA LYS A 210 -55.59 -21.14 1.95
C LYS A 210 -56.26 -22.01 3.02
N LEU A 211 -56.17 -21.63 4.30
CA LEU A 211 -56.85 -22.36 5.39
C LEU A 211 -58.37 -22.15 5.39
N PHE A 212 -58.89 -21.09 4.78
CA PHE A 212 -60.32 -20.89 4.60
C PHE A 212 -60.82 -21.57 3.33
N GLU A 213 -60.05 -21.55 2.25
CA GLU A 213 -60.37 -22.25 0.99
C GLU A 213 -60.41 -23.78 1.20
N ASP A 214 -59.46 -24.35 1.94
CA ASP A 214 -59.50 -25.78 2.33
C ASP A 214 -60.59 -26.09 3.38
N GLY A 215 -61.24 -25.08 3.98
CA GLY A 215 -62.31 -25.21 4.96
C GLY A 215 -63.72 -25.12 4.36
N ASP A 216 -63.91 -24.27 3.35
CA ASP A 216 -65.17 -24.13 2.59
C ASP A 216 -65.42 -25.36 1.68
N ASP A 217 -64.38 -26.05 1.20
CA ASP A 217 -64.51 -27.30 0.41
C ASP A 217 -65.02 -28.51 1.25
N ILE A 218 -65.26 -28.34 2.56
CA ILE A 218 -65.81 -29.39 3.44
C ILE A 218 -67.32 -29.21 3.68
N GLU A 219 -67.89 -28.03 3.39
CA GLU A 219 -69.34 -27.77 3.60
C GLU A 219 -70.22 -28.12 2.39
N ASP A 220 -69.65 -28.38 1.21
CA ASP A 220 -70.41 -28.73 -0.01
C ASP A 220 -70.74 -30.24 -0.16
N GLU A 221 -70.40 -31.11 0.80
CA GLU A 221 -70.78 -32.55 0.80
C GLU A 221 -71.70 -32.98 1.96
N MET A 222 -72.39 -32.06 2.67
CA MET A 222 -73.41 -32.45 3.66
C MET A 222 -74.75 -31.70 3.52
N GLY A 223 -75.61 -32.25 2.66
CA GLY A 223 -77.05 -32.29 2.92
C GLY A 223 -77.95 -31.75 1.82
N LEU A 224 -78.51 -32.66 1.00
CA LEU A 224 -79.96 -32.95 0.90
C LEU A 224 -80.26 -33.69 -0.42
N ASP A 225 -80.44 -35.01 -0.34
CA ASP A 225 -81.53 -35.62 -1.08
C ASP A 225 -82.19 -36.69 -0.20
N HIS A 226 -83.40 -36.40 0.26
CA HIS A 226 -84.34 -37.40 0.73
C HIS A 226 -85.64 -37.24 -0.06
N ILE A 227 -86.16 -38.39 -0.50
CA ILE A 227 -87.53 -38.74 -0.94
C ILE A 227 -87.66 -38.95 -2.45
N ILE A 228 -87.69 -40.22 -2.90
CA ILE A 228 -88.91 -41.05 -3.08
C ILE A 228 -88.62 -42.46 -2.57
#